data_AF-A0A1D7Y0L6-F1
#
_entry.id   AF-A0A1D7Y0L6-F1
#
_cell.length_a   1.000
_cell.length_b   1.000
_cell.length_c   1.000
_cell.angle_alpha   90.00
_cell.angle_beta   90.00
_cell.angle_gamma   90.00
#
_symmetry.space_group_name_H-M   'P 1'
#
loop_
_entity.id
_entity.type
_entity.pdbx_description
1 polymer ?
#
loop_
_entity_poly.entity_id
_entity_poly.type
_entity_poly.pdbx_seq_one_letter_code
_entity_poly.pdbx_strand_id
1 'polypeptide(L)'
;MSTDEKFSHDLVTEDYYAKEMAYQNEIDAETNTQNLIEKIESKKVPTGWLIVFPTEFDTSKIKGTIALYRPSNQQLDFELPLIFKDRKLHIPDKNLIGGRWNITIDWIYQDKAFMYKEKIVY
;
A
#
# COMPACT_ATOMS: atom_id res chain seq x y z
N MET A 1 -37.51 42.03 18.87
CA MET A 1 -36.28 42.12 19.69
C MET A 1 -36.09 40.75 20.34
N SER A 2 -35.02 39.99 20.20
CA SER A 2 -33.78 40.06 19.42
C SER A 2 -33.14 38.66 19.49
N THR A 3 -32.48 38.22 18.40
CA THR A 3 -31.20 37.46 18.33
C THR A 3 -30.96 36.30 19.33
N ASP A 4 -30.53 35.10 18.90
CA ASP A 4 -29.25 34.94 18.20
C ASP A 4 -29.10 33.51 17.61
N GLU A 5 -28.70 33.48 16.35
CA GLU A 5 -28.21 32.31 15.61
C GLU A 5 -26.86 31.85 16.18
N LYS A 6 -26.76 30.60 16.66
CA LYS A 6 -25.46 29.94 16.84
C LYS A 6 -25.35 28.74 15.93
N PHE A 7 -25.14 29.05 14.65
CA PHE A 7 -24.57 28.16 13.66
C PHE A 7 -23.25 27.58 14.20
N SER A 8 -23.28 26.31 14.57
CA SER A 8 -22.08 25.48 14.71
C SER A 8 -21.84 24.84 13.35
N HIS A 9 -21.08 25.51 12.48
CA HIS A 9 -20.86 25.06 11.09
C HIS A 9 -19.38 25.11 10.68
N ASP A 10 -18.47 24.91 11.63
CA ASP A 10 -17.02 25.03 11.39
C ASP A 10 -16.26 23.70 11.39
N LEU A 11 -16.90 22.56 11.69
CA LEU A 11 -16.19 21.27 11.84
C LEU A 11 -16.35 20.30 10.65
N VAL A 12 -17.14 20.65 9.64
CA VAL A 12 -17.50 19.71 8.55
C VAL A 12 -16.68 19.95 7.27
N THR A 13 -16.02 21.09 7.15
CA THR A 13 -15.30 21.50 5.95
C THR A 13 -13.86 20.98 5.91
N GLU A 14 -13.14 20.94 7.04
CA GLU A 14 -11.73 20.49 7.05
C GLU A 14 -11.58 18.99 6.70
N ASP A 15 -12.49 18.13 7.17
CA ASP A 15 -12.45 16.68 6.92
C ASP A 15 -12.76 16.32 5.46
N TYR A 16 -13.56 17.15 4.77
CA TYR A 16 -13.91 16.92 3.37
C TYR A 16 -12.71 17.17 2.44
N TYR A 17 -11.96 18.25 2.64
CA TYR A 17 -10.75 18.53 1.86
C TYR A 17 -9.63 17.54 2.16
N ALA A 18 -9.50 17.08 3.40
CA ALA A 18 -8.53 16.06 3.78
C ALA A 18 -8.78 14.74 3.03
N LYS A 19 -10.05 14.35 2.85
CA LYS A 19 -10.42 13.15 2.08
C LYS A 19 -10.09 13.28 0.60
N GLU A 20 -10.40 14.42 -0.02
CA GLU A 20 -10.07 14.64 -1.45
C GLU A 20 -8.56 14.62 -1.69
N MET A 21 -7.76 15.24 -0.83
CA MET A 21 -6.30 15.21 -0.94
C MET A 21 -5.72 13.81 -0.72
N ALA A 22 -6.25 13.05 0.24
CA ALA A 22 -5.82 11.66 0.45
C ALA A 22 -6.13 10.80 -0.77
N TYR A 23 -7.31 10.96 -1.37
CA TYR A 23 -7.71 10.25 -2.57
C TYR A 23 -6.80 10.56 -3.76
N GLN A 24 -6.44 11.84 -3.94
CA GLN A 24 -5.54 12.24 -5.02
C GLN A 24 -4.14 11.66 -4.85
N ASN A 25 -3.64 11.57 -3.61
CA ASN A 25 -2.35 10.92 -3.31
C ASN A 25 -2.37 9.42 -3.61
N GLU A 26 -3.45 8.71 -3.28
CA GLU A 26 -3.58 7.29 -3.65
C GLU A 26 -3.57 7.09 -5.16
N ILE A 27 -4.33 7.92 -5.90
CA ILE A 27 -4.37 7.85 -7.37
C ILE A 27 -2.98 8.14 -7.96
N ASP A 28 -2.29 9.15 -7.46
CA ASP A 28 -0.93 9.49 -7.92
C ASP A 28 0.04 8.34 -7.62
N ALA A 29 -0.03 7.75 -6.43
CA ALA A 29 0.82 6.64 -6.02
C ALA A 29 0.60 5.36 -6.86
N GLU A 30 -0.65 5.03 -7.17
CA GLU A 30 -0.98 3.93 -8.08
C GLU A 30 -0.50 4.24 -9.50
N THR A 31 -0.71 5.47 -9.97
CA THR A 31 -0.28 5.92 -11.30
C THR A 31 1.25 5.89 -11.44
N ASN A 32 1.98 6.35 -10.43
CA ASN A 32 3.45 6.33 -10.38
C ASN A 32 3.97 4.89 -10.49
N THR A 33 3.31 3.94 -9.83
CA THR A 33 3.65 2.52 -9.90
C THR A 33 3.32 1.92 -11.26
N GLN A 34 2.21 2.33 -11.88
CA GLN A 34 1.85 1.87 -13.22
C GLN A 34 2.74 2.46 -14.33
N ASN A 35 3.31 3.64 -14.09
CA ASN A 35 4.25 4.30 -15.01
C ASN A 35 5.69 3.76 -14.93
N LEU A 36 5.95 2.77 -14.08
CA LEU A 36 7.27 2.15 -14.00
C LEU A 36 7.63 1.45 -15.31
N ILE A 37 8.87 1.67 -15.75
CA ILE A 37 9.41 1.07 -16.98
C ILE A 37 9.45 -0.46 -16.83
N GLU A 38 9.92 -0.92 -15.67
CA GLU A 38 9.89 -2.32 -15.27
C GLU A 38 8.78 -2.52 -14.24
N LYS A 39 7.90 -3.51 -14.48
CA LYS A 39 6.81 -3.82 -13.55
C LYS A 39 7.33 -4.63 -12.36
N ILE A 40 6.68 -4.46 -11.22
CA ILE A 40 6.88 -5.34 -10.07
C ILE A 40 6.40 -6.74 -10.46
N GLU A 41 7.28 -7.73 -10.29
CA GLU A 41 6.95 -9.13 -10.53
C GLU A 41 6.72 -9.82 -9.20
N SER A 42 5.67 -10.62 -9.12
CA SER A 42 5.42 -11.45 -7.95
C SER A 42 5.31 -12.91 -8.36
N LYS A 43 5.85 -13.80 -7.52
CA LYS A 43 5.84 -15.24 -7.78
C LYS A 43 5.79 -16.05 -6.51
N LYS A 44 5.09 -17.18 -6.61
CA LYS A 44 5.13 -18.22 -5.59
C LYS A 44 6.48 -18.93 -5.58
N VAL A 45 7.04 -19.13 -4.41
CA VAL A 45 8.25 -19.92 -4.17
C VAL A 45 7.97 -20.96 -3.09
N PRO A 46 8.72 -22.08 -3.01
CA PRO A 46 8.50 -23.10 -1.98
C PRO A 46 8.65 -22.57 -0.54
N THR A 47 9.34 -21.44 -0.35
CA THR A 47 9.54 -20.78 0.94
C THR A 47 8.53 -19.66 1.23
N GLY A 48 7.51 -19.47 0.38
CA GLY A 48 6.47 -18.44 0.53
C GLY A 48 6.19 -17.65 -0.75
N TRP A 49 6.10 -16.33 -0.65
CA TRP A 49 5.88 -15.45 -1.80
C TRP A 49 7.07 -14.52 -2.01
N LEU A 50 7.51 -14.37 -3.25
CA LEU A 50 8.62 -13.51 -3.62
C LEU A 50 8.11 -12.39 -4.52
N ILE A 51 8.38 -11.15 -4.12
CA ILE A 51 8.08 -9.96 -4.91
C ILE A 51 9.42 -9.34 -5.32
N VAL A 52 9.60 -9.12 -6.62
CA VAL A 52 10.81 -8.57 -7.22
C VAL A 52 10.51 -7.16 -7.68
N PHE A 53 11.24 -6.20 -7.12
CA PHE A 53 11.11 -4.80 -7.48
C PHE A 53 12.00 -4.49 -8.69
N PRO A 54 11.58 -3.51 -9.52
CA PRO A 54 12.34 -3.12 -10.70
C PRO A 54 13.70 -2.52 -10.34
N THR A 55 14.64 -2.61 -11.28
CA THR A 55 16.04 -2.26 -11.03
C THR A 55 16.28 -0.74 -10.91
N GLU A 56 15.32 0.06 -11.37
CA GLU A 56 15.26 1.52 -11.22
C GLU A 56 15.21 1.98 -9.75
N PHE A 57 14.62 1.18 -8.86
CA PHE A 57 14.50 1.57 -7.47
C PHE A 57 15.72 1.17 -6.64
N ASP A 58 16.28 2.15 -5.94
CA ASP A 58 17.28 1.91 -4.92
C ASP A 58 16.58 1.44 -3.63
N THR A 59 16.50 0.13 -3.43
CA THR A 59 15.83 -0.47 -2.26
C THR A 59 16.39 -0.05 -0.91
N SER A 60 17.59 0.54 -0.85
CA SER A 60 18.13 1.10 0.40
C SER A 60 17.50 2.44 0.77
N LYS A 61 16.90 3.13 -0.22
CA LYS A 61 16.24 4.44 -0.05
C LYS A 61 14.72 4.33 0.00
N ILE A 62 14.16 3.17 -0.32
CA ILE A 62 12.73 2.93 -0.22
C ILE A 62 12.35 2.80 1.26
N LYS A 63 11.34 3.56 1.66
CA LYS A 63 10.70 3.41 2.97
C LYS A 63 9.22 3.17 2.76
N GLY A 64 8.71 2.08 3.31
CA GLY A 64 7.31 1.75 3.16
C GLY A 64 6.95 0.47 3.89
N THR A 65 5.72 0.05 3.68
CA THR A 65 5.11 -1.12 4.30
C THR A 65 4.42 -1.99 3.26
N ILE A 66 4.34 -3.28 3.57
CA ILE A 66 3.55 -4.24 2.83
C ILE A 66 2.45 -4.74 3.77
N ALA A 67 1.21 -4.56 3.37
CA ALA A 67 0.03 -5.06 4.05
C ALA A 67 -0.59 -6.20 3.23
N LEU A 68 -0.84 -7.32 3.89
CA LEU A 68 -1.51 -8.47 3.30
C LEU A 68 -2.87 -8.63 3.94
N TYR A 69 -3.90 -8.52 3.12
CA TYR A 69 -5.30 -8.62 3.54
C TYR A 69 -5.92 -9.90 2.99
N ARG A 70 -6.58 -10.66 3.85
CA ARG A 70 -7.26 -11.89 3.47
C ARG A 70 -8.78 -11.65 3.41
N PRO A 71 -9.39 -11.63 2.21
CA PRO A 71 -10.83 -11.40 2.07
C PRO A 71 -11.70 -12.43 2.80
N SER A 72 -11.18 -13.64 3.04
CA SER A 72 -11.91 -14.69 3.77
C SER A 72 -11.80 -14.57 5.29
N ASN A 73 -10.78 -13.91 5.84
CA ASN A 73 -10.63 -13.77 7.29
C ASN A 73 -9.66 -12.64 7.66
N GLN A 74 -10.20 -11.48 8.00
CA GLN A 74 -9.45 -10.27 8.33
C GLN A 74 -8.52 -10.43 9.55
N GLN A 75 -8.79 -11.39 10.43
CA GLN A 75 -7.95 -11.65 11.61
C GLN A 75 -6.55 -12.19 11.27
N LEU A 76 -6.36 -12.63 10.02
CA LEU A 76 -5.07 -13.11 9.52
C LEU A 76 -4.31 -12.03 8.75
N ASP A 77 -4.83 -10.81 8.73
CA ASP A 77 -4.20 -9.70 8.04
C ASP A 77 -2.96 -9.27 8.82
N PHE A 78 -1.89 -8.96 8.09
CA PHE A 78 -0.64 -8.53 8.69
C PHE A 78 0.05 -7.51 7.82
N GLU A 79 0.72 -6.58 8.48
CA GLU A 79 1.60 -5.60 7.87
C GLU A 79 3.04 -5.87 8.27
N LEU A 80 3.95 -5.66 7.34
CA LEU A 80 5.38 -5.79 7.55
C LEU A 80 6.07 -4.57 6.95
N PRO A 81 7.14 -4.05 7.57
CA PRO A 81 7.99 -3.06 6.93
C PRO A 81 8.62 -3.65 5.67
N LEU A 82 8.81 -2.82 4.65
CA LEU A 82 9.51 -3.21 3.43
C LEU A 82 11.00 -3.39 3.71
N ILE A 83 11.38 -4.65 3.94
CA ILE A 83 12.77 -5.06 4.11
C ILE A 83 13.19 -5.81 2.86
N PHE A 84 13.87 -5.11 1.97
CA PHE A 84 14.37 -5.70 0.75
C PHE A 84 15.69 -6.44 0.99
N LYS A 85 15.81 -7.62 0.37
CA LYS A 85 17.08 -8.33 0.24
C LYS A 85 17.36 -8.49 -1.25
N ASP A 86 18.35 -7.78 -1.76
CA ASP A 86 18.74 -7.84 -3.18
C ASP A 86 17.57 -7.46 -4.14
N ARG A 87 16.82 -6.40 -3.79
CA ARG A 87 15.59 -5.94 -4.50
C ARG A 87 14.41 -6.92 -4.47
N LYS A 88 14.51 -7.94 -3.63
CA LYS A 88 13.46 -8.94 -3.46
C LYS A 88 12.87 -8.82 -2.07
N LEU A 89 11.56 -8.84 -2.01
CA LEU A 89 10.81 -8.97 -0.78
C LEU A 89 10.36 -10.41 -0.65
N HIS A 90 10.69 -11.04 0.46
CA HIS A 90 10.31 -12.42 0.72
C HIS A 90 9.30 -12.47 1.86
N ILE A 91 8.10 -12.93 1.53
CA ILE A 91 7.02 -13.16 2.49
C ILE A 91 7.07 -14.64 2.84
N PRO A 92 7.38 -15.00 4.09
CA PRO A 92 7.53 -16.39 4.48
C PRO A 92 6.19 -17.14 4.44
N ASP A 93 6.20 -18.41 4.03
CA ASP A 93 5.00 -19.24 3.90
C ASP A 93 4.20 -19.37 5.20
N LYS A 94 4.91 -19.38 6.35
CA LYS A 94 4.30 -19.46 7.68
C LYS A 94 3.26 -18.36 7.94
N ASN A 95 3.38 -17.22 7.27
CA ASN A 95 2.43 -16.11 7.34
C ASN A 95 1.31 -16.25 6.28
N LEU A 96 1.54 -17.02 5.21
CA LEU A 96 0.66 -17.20 4.08
C LEU A 96 -0.05 -18.55 4.13
N ILE A 97 -1.22 -18.54 4.76
CA ILE A 97 -2.14 -19.68 4.71
C ILE A 97 -2.74 -19.78 3.29
N GLY A 98 -2.97 -21.00 2.81
CA GLY A 98 -3.59 -21.22 1.49
C GLY A 98 -4.89 -20.43 1.28
N GLY A 99 -5.03 -19.87 0.08
CA GLY A 99 -6.21 -19.10 -0.34
C GLY A 99 -5.88 -17.80 -1.05
N ARG A 100 -6.89 -16.92 -1.14
CA ARG A 100 -6.75 -15.61 -1.81
C ARG A 100 -6.18 -14.59 -0.83
N TRP A 101 -5.24 -13.79 -1.30
CA TRP A 101 -4.64 -12.68 -0.57
C TRP A 101 -4.63 -11.43 -1.44
N ASN A 102 -4.88 -10.28 -0.83
CA ASN A 102 -4.72 -8.97 -1.42
C ASN A 102 -3.45 -8.35 -0.82
N ILE A 103 -2.41 -8.24 -1.63
CA ILE A 103 -1.17 -7.56 -1.28
C ILE A 103 -1.34 -6.09 -1.61
N THR A 104 -1.07 -5.24 -0.64
CA THR A 104 -0.96 -3.79 -0.80
C THR A 104 0.42 -3.39 -0.34
N ILE A 105 1.19 -2.77 -1.22
CA ILE A 105 2.50 -2.23 -0.91
C ILE A 105 2.42 -0.73 -1.04
N ASP A 106 2.69 -0.03 0.05
CA ASP A 106 2.85 1.41 0.08
C ASP A 106 4.33 1.73 0.29
N TRP A 107 4.90 2.62 -0.52
CA TRP A 107 6.25 3.09 -0.28
C TRP A 107 6.48 4.49 -0.80
N ILE A 108 7.45 5.15 -0.18
CA ILE A 108 7.92 6.46 -0.59
C ILE A 108 9.34 6.30 -1.13
N TYR A 109 9.56 6.85 -2.32
CA TYR A 109 10.86 6.89 -2.97
C TYR A 109 11.09 8.28 -3.57
N GLN A 110 12.19 8.93 -3.18
CA GLN A 110 12.54 10.29 -3.64
C GLN A 110 11.38 11.30 -3.51
N ASP A 111 10.73 11.34 -2.35
CA ASP A 111 9.59 12.23 -2.05
C ASP A 111 8.30 11.92 -2.86
N LYS A 112 8.29 10.85 -3.66
CA LYS A 112 7.11 10.37 -4.37
C LYS A 112 6.52 9.15 -3.67
N ALA A 113 5.21 9.19 -3.46
CA ALA A 113 4.47 8.03 -3.00
C ALA A 113 4.22 7.06 -4.16
N PHE A 114 4.26 5.78 -3.86
CA PHE A 114 3.98 4.68 -4.76
C PHE A 114 3.10 3.67 -4.04
N MET A 115 2.16 3.09 -4.78
CA MET A 115 1.21 2.13 -4.27
C MET A 115 1.02 1.00 -5.28
N TYR A 116 1.23 -0.22 -4.82
CA TYR A 116 1.04 -1.43 -5.60
C TYR A 116 0.00 -2.31 -4.93
N LYS A 117 -1.08 -2.62 -5.66
CA LYS A 117 -2.15 -3.51 -5.20
C LYS A 117 -2.17 -4.73 -6.11
N GLU A 118 -1.99 -5.91 -5.55
CA GLU A 118 -2.04 -7.16 -6.29
C GLU A 118 -2.87 -8.22 -5.57
N LYS A 119 -3.65 -8.98 -6.32
CA LYS A 119 -4.48 -10.07 -5.80
C LYS A 119 -3.84 -11.39 -6.20
N ILE A 120 -3.41 -12.17 -5.21
CA ILE A 120 -2.71 -13.43 -5.44
C ILE A 120 -3.52 -14.60 -4.86
N VAL A 121 -3.21 -15.80 -5.33
CA VAL A 121 -3.71 -17.05 -4.76
C VAL A 121 -2.49 -17.90 -4.35
N TYR A 122 -2.37 -18.15 -3.05
CA TYR A 122 -1.32 -18.99 -2.47
C TYR A 122 -1.84 -20.40 -2.27
#